data_AF-A0A7V1NQ11-F1
#
_entry.id   AF-A0A7V1NQ11-F1
#
_cell.length_a   1.000
_cell.length_b   1.000
_cell.length_c   1.000
_cell.angle_alpha   90.00
_cell.angle_beta   90.00
_cell.angle_gamma   90.00
#
_symmetry.space_group_name_H-M   'P 1'
#
loop_
_entity.id
_entity.type
_entity.pdbx_description
1 polymer ?
#
loop_
_entity_poly.entity_id
_entity_poly.type
_entity_poly.pdbx_seq_one_letter_code
_entity_poly.pdbx_strand_id
1 'polypeptide(L)' 'MKESKTGKNIKASALKYDGEKNSAPVLIAKGKGKVAEKIIEIAKKENIPVMENKILADVLDRLDIYDEIPPELYK' A
#
# COMPACT_ATOMS: atom_id res chain seq x y z
N MET A 1 -11.59 12.71 31.61
CA MET A 1 -12.17 11.66 30.73
C MET A 1 -11.05 11.18 29.82
N LYS A 2 -10.65 9.90 29.93
CA LYS A 2 -9.53 9.36 29.16
C LYS A 2 -10.03 9.07 27.74
N GLU A 3 -9.57 9.84 26.75
CA GLU A 3 -9.76 9.51 25.34
C GLU A 3 -8.98 8.23 25.03
N SER A 4 -9.68 7.11 25.12
CA SER A 4 -9.29 5.82 24.61
C SER A 4 -9.43 5.83 23.09
N LYS A 5 -8.31 5.71 22.37
CA LYS A 5 -8.13 4.84 21.18
C LYS A 5 -6.77 5.13 20.53
N THR A 6 -5.83 4.23 20.77
CA THR A 6 -4.70 3.96 19.89
C THR A 6 -5.20 3.83 18.45
N GLY A 7 -5.06 4.87 17.64
CA GLY A 7 -5.33 4.77 16.21
C GLY A 7 -4.44 3.67 15.65
N LYS A 8 -5.04 2.63 15.05
CA LYS A 8 -4.28 1.56 14.41
C LYS A 8 -3.26 2.22 13.48
N ASN A 9 -1.98 1.92 13.71
CA ASN A 9 -0.89 2.38 12.85
C ASN A 9 -0.86 1.50 11.59
N ILE A 10 -1.96 1.53 10.84
CA ILE A 10 -2.15 0.78 9.60
C ILE A 10 -1.59 1.61 8.45
N LYS A 11 -0.85 0.92 7.57
CA LYS A 11 -0.33 1.47 6.32
C LYS A 11 -0.87 0.62 5.17
N ALA A 12 -1.13 1.27 4.05
CA ALA A 12 -1.50 0.58 2.83
C ALA A 12 -0.84 1.26 1.63
N SER A 13 -0.37 0.45 0.70
CA SER A 13 0.20 0.85 -0.57
C SER A 13 -0.49 0.06 -1.67
N ALA A 14 -0.89 0.75 -2.74
CA ALA A 14 -1.53 0.15 -3.91
C ALA A 14 -0.54 0.15 -5.07
N LEU A 15 -0.32 -1.02 -5.65
CA LEU A 15 0.62 -1.23 -6.74
C LEU A 15 -0.13 -1.51 -8.04
N LYS A 16 0.41 -1.00 -9.15
CA LYS A 16 -0.07 -1.31 -10.50
C LYS A 16 1.07 -1.92 -11.30
N TYR A 17 0.82 -3.07 -11.91
CA TYR A 17 1.74 -3.69 -12.85
C TYR A 17 1.08 -3.83 -14.21
N ASP A 18 1.80 -3.40 -15.25
CA ASP A 18 1.43 -3.59 -16.66
C ASP A 18 2.64 -4.22 -17.35
N GLY A 19 2.63 -5.55 -17.50
CA GLY A 19 3.78 -6.31 -17.99
C GLY A 19 4.15 -6.03 -19.45
N GLU A 20 3.30 -5.35 -20.22
CA GLU A 20 3.62 -4.94 -21.60
C GLU A 20 4.29 -3.57 -21.65
N LYS A 21 4.13 -2.74 -20.60
CA LYS A 21 4.58 -1.35 -20.59
C LYS A 21 5.66 -1.05 -19.56
N ASN A 22 5.67 -1.78 -18.45
CA ASN A 22 6.49 -1.47 -17.31
C ASN A 22 7.40 -2.65 -16.97
N SER A 23 8.69 -2.35 -16.76
CA SER A 23 9.69 -3.33 -16.30
C SER A 23 9.49 -3.73 -14.83
N ALA A 24 8.77 -2.91 -14.06
CA ALA A 24 8.46 -3.12 -12.65
C ALA A 24 7.06 -2.60 -12.30
N PRO A 25 6.41 -3.10 -11.25
CA PRO A 25 5.19 -2.49 -10.75
C PRO A 25 5.45 -1.09 -10.17
N VAL A 26 4.43 -0.25 -10.20
CA VAL A 26 4.48 1.17 -9.84
C VAL A 26 3.58 1.43 -8.65
N LEU A 27 4.03 2.26 -7.71
CA LEU A 27 3.21 2.72 -6.60
C LEU A 27 2.18 3.74 -7.09
N ILE A 28 0.89 3.42 -7.03
CA ILE A 28 -0.18 4.33 -7.50
C ILE A 28 -0.93 5.03 -6.36
N ALA A 29 -0.87 4.50 -5.15
CA ALA A 29 -1.40 5.14 -3.95
C ALA A 29 -0.68 4.65 -2.69
N LYS A 30 -0.56 5.52 -1.69
CA LYS A 30 -0.09 5.19 -0.33
C LYS A 30 -0.90 5.94 0.72
N GLY A 31 -1.04 5.37 1.91
CA GLY A 31 -1.80 6.00 2.99
C GLY A 31 -1.54 5.40 4.36
N LYS A 32 -1.93 6.16 5.40
CA LYS A 32 -1.84 5.77 6.82
C LYS A 32 -3.19 5.95 7.51
N GLY A 33 -3.43 5.18 8.57
CA GLY A 33 -4.65 5.28 9.38
C GLY A 33 -5.91 5.19 8.51
N LYS A 34 -6.80 6.20 8.61
CA LYS A 34 -8.05 6.25 7.84
C LYS A 34 -7.87 6.17 6.32
N VAL A 35 -6.78 6.75 5.79
CA VAL A 35 -6.50 6.68 4.35
C VAL A 35 -6.15 5.24 3.95
N ALA A 36 -5.34 4.55 4.76
CA ALA A 36 -5.01 3.15 4.53
C ALA A 36 -6.25 2.25 4.60
N GLU A 37 -7.14 2.50 5.57
CA GLU A 37 -8.43 1.81 5.68
C GLU A 37 -9.27 2.00 4.42
N LYS A 38 -9.32 3.22 3.87
CA LYS A 38 -10.08 3.50 2.65
C LYS A 38 -9.48 2.82 1.40
N ILE A 39 -8.16 2.77 1.29
CA ILE A 39 -7.47 2.06 0.20
C ILE A 39 -7.85 0.57 0.23
N ILE A 40 -7.81 -0.06 1.41
CA ILE A 40 -8.15 -1.48 1.58
C ILE A 40 -9.64 -1.73 1.31
N GLU A 41 -10.53 -0.83 1.75
CA GLU A 41 -11.97 -0.91 1.48
C GLU A 41 -12.26 -0.89 -0.03
N ILE A 42 -11.63 0.03 -0.76
CA ILE A 42 -11.77 0.12 -2.23
C ILE A 42 -11.21 -1.13 -2.89
N ALA A 43 -10.02 -1.59 -2.49
CA ALA A 43 -9.42 -2.80 -3.05
C ALA A 43 -10.35 -4.02 -2.90
N LYS A 44 -10.96 -4.20 -1.72
CA LYS A 44 -11.94 -5.27 -1.48
C LYS A 44 -13.19 -5.12 -2.34
N LYS A 45 -13.72 -3.90 -2.48
CA LYS A 45 -14.91 -3.62 -3.29
C LYS A 45 -14.67 -3.94 -4.78
N GLU A 46 -13.49 -3.62 -5.28
CA GLU A 46 -13.10 -3.83 -6.67
C GLU A 46 -12.47 -5.22 -6.92
N ASN A 47 -12.50 -6.13 -5.93
CA ASN A 47 -11.90 -7.46 -5.98
C ASN A 47 -10.40 -7.46 -6.31
N ILE A 48 -9.68 -6.42 -5.90
CA ILE A 48 -8.22 -6.33 -5.99
C ILE A 48 -7.61 -7.13 -4.82
N PRO A 49 -6.65 -8.02 -5.07
CA PRO A 49 -5.98 -8.78 -4.02
C PRO A 49 -5.30 -7.87 -2.98
N VAL A 50 -5.52 -8.18 -1.71
CA VAL A 50 -4.88 -7.48 -0.57
C VAL A 50 -3.99 -8.46 0.17
N MET A 51 -2.70 -8.13 0.28
CA MET A 51 -1.73 -8.90 1.06
C MET A 51 -1.31 -8.11 2.30
N GLU A 52 -1.33 -8.77 3.45
CA GLU A 52 -0.83 -8.18 4.70
C GLU A 52 0.64 -8.56 4.91
N ASN A 53 1.53 -7.58 4.77
CA ASN A 53 2.95 -7.74 5.07
C ASN A 53 3.47 -6.44 5.70
N LYS A 54 3.77 -6.50 7.00
CA LYS A 54 4.20 -5.32 7.76
C LYS A 54 5.51 -4.72 7.26
N ILE A 55 6.51 -5.56 6.98
CA ILE A 55 7.84 -5.11 6.54
C ILE A 55 7.71 -4.45 5.18
N LEU A 56 7.03 -5.10 4.24
CA LEU A 56 6.83 -4.57 2.89
C LEU A 56 6.02 -3.27 2.93
N ALA A 57 4.95 -3.20 3.72
CA ALA A 57 4.17 -1.97 3.89
C ALA A 57 5.02 -0.81 4.46
N ASP A 58 5.93 -1.09 5.40
CA ASP A 58 6.84 -0.07 5.95
C ASP A 58 7.89 0.41 4.94
N VAL A 59 8.35 -0.47 4.04
CA VAL A 59 9.29 -0.09 2.98
C VAL A 59 8.57 0.71 1.89
N LEU A 60 7.43 0.22 1.39
CA LEU A 60 6.65 0.89 0.34
C LEU A 60 6.14 2.26 0.78
N ASP A 61 5.90 2.47 2.08
CA ASP A 61 5.53 3.77 2.66
C ASP A 61 6.62 4.85 2.48
N ARG A 62 7.87 4.45 2.24
CA ARG A 62 9.00 5.37 2.03
C ARG A 62 9.19 5.79 0.57
N LEU A 63 8.54 5.11 -0.37
CA LEU A 63 8.60 5.41 -1.81
C LEU A 63 7.55 6.45 -2.19
N ASP A 64 7.80 7.24 -3.22
CA ASP A 64 6.85 8.22 -3.72
C ASP A 64 5.86 7.64 -4.73
N ILE A 65 4.72 8.31 -4.84
CA ILE A 65 3.70 7.90 -5.80
C ILE A 65 4.29 8.09 -7.20
N TYR A 66 4.06 7.10 -8.06
CA TYR A 66 4.64 6.93 -9.39
C TYR A 66 6.08 6.43 -9.43
N ASP A 67 6.70 6.14 -8.28
CA ASP A 67 7.97 5.40 -8.27
C ASP A 67 7.74 3.95 -8.71
N GLU A 68 8.68 3.45 -9.52
CA GLU A 68 8.85 2.02 -9.74
C GLU A 68 9.35 1.38 -8.45
N ILE A 69 8.77 0.23 -8.12
CA ILE A 69 9.19 -0.47 -6.92
C ILE A 69 10.48 -1.25 -7.21
N PRO A 70 11.51 -1.11 -6.35
CA PRO A 70 12.79 -1.80 -6.55
C PRO A 70 12.64 -3.32 -6.61
N PRO A 71 13.40 -4.01 -7.47
CA PRO A 71 13.29 -5.46 -7.67
C PRO A 71 13.66 -6.25 -6.41
N GLU A 72 14.38 -5.67 -5.45
CA GLU A 72 14.67 -6.34 -4.17
C GLU A 72 13.41 -6.55 -3.31
N LEU A 73 12.32 -5.84 -3.59
CA LEU A 73 11.08 -5.91 -2.80
C LEU A 73 10.07 -6.94 -3.31
N TYR A 74 10.35 -7.58 -4.45
CA TYR A 74 9.49 -8.60 -5.06
C TYR A 74 10.09 -10.00 -5.12
N LYS A 75 11.34 -10.16 -4.68
CA LYS A 75 12.03 -11.46 -4.69
C LYS A 75 11.56 -12.37 -3.57
#